data_AF-A0A941UKD8-F1
#
_entry.id   AF-A0A941UKD8-F1
#
_cell.length_a   1.000
_cell.length_b   1.000
_cell.length_c   1.000
_cell.angle_alpha   90.00
_cell.angle_beta   90.00
_cell.angle_gamma   90.00
#
_symmetry.space_group_name_H-M   'P 1'
#
loop_
_entity.id
_entity.type
_entity.pdbx_description
1 polymer ?
#
loop_
_entity_poly.entity_id
_entity_poly.type
_entity_poly.pdbx_seq_one_letter_code
_entity_poly.pdbx_strand_id
1 'polypeptide(L)'
;PQSQKEVKDFTRFVFSNATECELDKQGRILIPPALRERAGISKGVMVVGIINKMEIWDRAAWEARRPQNGDKIGEVLSTLGL
;
A
#
# COMPACT_ATOMS: atom_id res chain seq x y z
N PRO A 1 25.78 15.25 1.86
CA PRO A 1 24.58 15.80 1.16
C PRO A 1 23.29 15.42 1.91
N GLN A 2 22.49 16.43 2.25
CA GLN A 2 21.29 16.35 3.10
C GLN A 2 20.23 15.35 2.56
N SER A 3 20.11 15.22 1.24
CA SER A 3 19.21 14.25 0.58
C SER A 3 19.52 12.79 0.92
N GLN A 4 20.79 12.42 1.12
CA GLN A 4 21.14 11.05 1.52
C GLN A 4 20.72 10.72 2.94
N LYS A 5 20.61 11.72 3.83
CA LYS A 5 20.12 11.53 5.19
C LYS A 5 18.61 11.34 5.19
N GLU A 6 17.89 12.20 4.47
CA GLU A 6 16.43 12.12 4.32
C GLU A 6 15.97 10.79 3.71
N VAL A 7 16.66 10.29 2.68
CA VAL A 7 16.38 8.98 2.07
C VAL A 7 16.59 7.84 3.08
N LYS A 8 17.65 7.88 3.89
CA LYS A 8 17.92 6.86 4.91
C LYS A 8 16.88 6.88 6.02
N ASP A 9 16.48 8.06 6.47
CA ASP A 9 15.48 8.22 7.52
C ASP A 9 14.09 7.79 7.02
N PHE A 10 13.73 8.11 5.77
CA PHE A 10 12.52 7.59 5.12
C PHE A 10 12.54 6.06 4.99
N THR A 11 13.67 5.49 4.54
CA THR A 11 13.86 4.04 4.43
C THR A 11 13.66 3.37 5.80
N ARG A 12 14.28 3.89 6.86
CA ARG A 12 14.07 3.40 8.22
C ARG A 12 12.62 3.53 8.64
N PHE A 13 11.97 4.65 8.38
CA PHE A 13 10.56 4.83 8.74
C PHE A 13 9.66 3.80 8.06
N VAL A 14 9.82 3.60 6.75
CA VAL A 14 9.02 2.66 5.96
C VAL A 14 9.29 1.22 6.38
N PHE A 15 10.56 0.82 6.50
CA PHE A 15 10.94 -0.57 6.72
C PHE A 15 11.09 -0.97 8.20
N SER A 16 11.18 -0.04 9.15
CA SER A 16 11.20 -0.36 10.60
C SER A 16 9.93 -1.08 11.05
N ASN A 17 8.85 -0.91 10.31
CA ASN A 17 7.57 -1.57 10.55
C ASN A 17 7.33 -2.72 9.57
N ALA A 18 8.31 -3.12 8.75
CA ALA A 18 8.15 -4.29 7.89
C ALA A 18 8.20 -5.56 8.73
N THR A 19 7.37 -6.54 8.40
CA THR A 19 7.35 -7.84 9.07
C THR A 19 7.21 -8.91 8.00
N GLU A 20 8.13 -9.87 8.01
CA GLU A 20 8.02 -11.04 7.16
C GLU A 20 6.81 -11.87 7.61
N CYS A 21 5.99 -12.28 6.64
CA CYS A 21 4.77 -13.02 6.89
C CYS A 21 4.72 -14.19 5.92
N GLU A 22 4.48 -15.38 6.44
CA GLU A 22 4.31 -16.58 5.63
C GLU A 22 2.85 -16.78 5.25
N LEU A 23 2.63 -17.40 4.09
CA LEU A 23 1.33 -17.90 3.70
C LEU A 23 1.10 -19.27 4.33
N ASP A 24 -0.07 -19.47 4.90
CA ASP A 24 -0.46 -20.81 5.33
C ASP A 24 -0.83 -21.71 4.14
N LYS A 25 -1.12 -22.98 4.40
CA LYS A 25 -1.46 -23.98 3.38
C LYS A 25 -2.71 -23.64 2.55
N GLN A 26 -3.54 -22.70 3.01
CA GLN A 26 -4.74 -22.23 2.31
C GLN A 26 -4.48 -20.90 1.58
N GLY A 27 -3.24 -20.41 1.57
CA GLY A 27 -2.87 -19.14 0.94
C GLY A 27 -3.31 -17.91 1.76
N ARG A 28 -3.54 -18.05 3.07
CA ARG A 28 -3.90 -16.92 3.94
C ARG A 28 -2.65 -16.31 4.56
N ILE A 29 -2.66 -14.99 4.71
CA ILE A 29 -1.64 -14.22 5.41
C ILE A 29 -2.22 -13.63 6.70
N LEU A 30 -1.49 -13.75 7.82
CA LEU A 30 -1.87 -13.09 9.06
C LEU A 30 -1.28 -11.69 9.09
N ILE A 31 -2.12 -10.65 8.95
CA ILE A 31 -1.67 -9.26 9.07
C ILE A 31 -1.30 -8.98 10.54
N PRO A 32 -0.04 -8.60 10.84
CA PRO A 32 0.39 -8.24 12.19
C PRO A 32 -0.51 -7.15 12.81
N PRO A 33 -0.86 -7.25 14.12
CA PRO A 33 -1.77 -6.31 14.76
C PRO A 33 -1.36 -4.84 14.62
N ALA A 34 -0.07 -4.53 14.78
CA ALA A 34 0.45 -3.16 14.63
C ALA A 34 0.23 -2.59 13.22
N LEU A 35 0.35 -3.44 12.18
CA LEU A 35 0.10 -3.03 10.80
C LEU A 35 -1.38 -2.82 10.52
N ARG A 36 -2.23 -3.65 11.13
CA ARG A 36 -3.69 -3.54 11.03
C ARG A 36 -4.20 -2.25 11.68
N GLU A 37 -3.68 -1.93 12.87
CA GLU A 37 -3.99 -0.70 13.61
C GLU A 37 -3.54 0.53 12.82
N ARG A 38 -2.29 0.54 12.36
CA ARG A 38 -1.75 1.63 11.53
C ARG A 38 -2.53 1.84 10.25
N ALA A 39 -3.01 0.78 9.62
CA ALA A 39 -3.82 0.84 8.40
C ALA A 39 -5.30 1.19 8.66
N GLY A 40 -5.73 1.27 9.92
CA GLY A 40 -7.13 1.52 10.28
C GLY A 40 -8.09 0.41 9.87
N ILE A 41 -7.60 -0.82 9.65
CA ILE A 41 -8.42 -1.94 9.18
C ILE A 41 -9.28 -2.46 10.33
N SER A 42 -10.60 -2.22 10.25
CA SER A 42 -11.54 -2.58 11.32
C SER A 42 -12.41 -3.79 10.99
N LYS A 43 -12.83 -3.95 9.73
CA LYS A 43 -13.79 -4.99 9.33
C LYS A 43 -13.45 -5.62 7.98
N GLY A 44 -13.53 -4.83 6.91
CA GLY A 44 -13.36 -5.29 5.54
C GLY A 44 -12.05 -4.80 4.95
N VAL A 45 -11.37 -5.65 4.20
CA VAL A 45 -10.17 -5.29 3.45
C VAL A 45 -10.46 -5.19 1.94
N MET A 46 -9.69 -4.35 1.27
CA MET A 46 -9.52 -4.33 -0.18
C MET A 46 -8.07 -4.67 -0.50
N VAL A 47 -7.86 -5.60 -1.44
CA VAL A 47 -6.54 -5.97 -1.95
C VAL A 47 -6.40 -5.36 -3.33
N VAL A 48 -5.34 -4.57 -3.53
CA VAL A 48 -5.07 -3.86 -4.78
C VAL A 48 -3.70 -4.30 -5.31
N GLY A 49 -3.67 -4.77 -6.55
CA GLY A 49 -2.40 -5.09 -7.22
C GLY A 49 -1.76 -3.85 -7.82
N ILE A 50 -0.46 -3.66 -7.58
CA ILE A 50 0.35 -2.60 -8.19
C ILE A 50 1.64 -3.23 -8.70
N ILE A 51 1.63 -3.60 -9.99
CA ILE A 51 2.77 -4.19 -10.71
C ILE A 51 3.34 -5.42 -9.97
N ASN A 52 4.37 -5.22 -9.14
CA ASN A 52 5.08 -6.27 -8.42
C ASN A 52 4.79 -6.27 -6.90
N LYS A 53 3.78 -5.51 -6.46
CA LYS A 53 3.37 -5.40 -5.06
C LYS A 53 1.86 -5.50 -4.96
N MET A 54 1.40 -5.83 -3.76
CA MET A 54 0.00 -5.69 -3.39
C MET A 54 -0.12 -4.72 -2.23
N GLU A 55 -1.21 -3.96 -2.21
CA GLU A 55 -1.60 -3.11 -1.10
C GLU A 55 -2.85 -3.69 -0.43
N ILE A 56 -2.89 -3.59 0.90
CA ILE A 56 -4.04 -3.97 1.70
C ILE A 56 -4.60 -2.70 2.34
N TRP A 57 -5.85 -2.42 2.06
CA TRP A 57 -6.54 -1.21 2.51
C TRP A 57 -7.74 -1.57 3.39
N ASP A 58 -8.09 -0.68 4.31
CA ASP A 58 -9.46 -0.66 4.82
C ASP A 58 -10.42 -0.37 3.65
N ARG A 59 -11.51 -1.15 3.57
CA ARG A 59 -12.43 -1.08 2.44
C ARG A 59 -13.09 0.29 2.32
N ALA A 60 -13.53 0.89 3.43
CA ALA A 60 -14.22 2.18 3.39
C ALA A 60 -13.26 3.29 2.99
N ALA A 61 -12.03 3.25 3.53
CA ALA A 61 -10.97 4.17 3.15
C ALA A 61 -10.63 4.10 1.65
N TRP A 62 -10.56 2.88 1.09
CA TRP A 62 -10.30 2.70 -0.35
C TRP A 62 -11.42 3.26 -1.23
N GLU A 63 -12.68 2.93 -0.91
CA GLU A 63 -13.83 3.41 -1.68
C GLU A 63 -13.95 4.94 -1.64
N ALA A 64 -13.66 5.56 -0.49
CA ALA A 64 -13.63 7.02 -0.36
C ALA A 64 -12.52 7.67 -1.20
N ARG A 65 -11.46 6.91 -1.52
CA ARG A 65 -10.30 7.38 -2.28
C ARG A 65 -10.46 7.25 -3.79
N ARG A 66 -11.53 6.59 -4.28
CA ARG A 66 -11.79 6.42 -5.71
C ARG A 66 -11.66 7.78 -6.41
N PRO A 67 -10.71 7.94 -7.35
CA PRO A 67 -10.63 9.16 -8.13
C PRO A 67 -11.93 9.29 -8.91
N GLN A 68 -12.66 10.40 -8.71
CA GLN A 68 -13.86 10.71 -9.51
C GLN A 68 -13.54 11.00 -10.98
N ASN A 69 -12.25 11.01 -11.34
CA ASN A 69 -11.77 11.40 -12.65
C ASN A 69 -11.24 10.17 -13.40
N GLY A 70 -12.14 9.39 -14.00
CA GLY A 70 -11.76 8.44 -15.05
C GLY A 70 -11.06 9.15 -16.22
N ASP A 71 -11.37 10.42 -16.44
CA ASP A 71 -10.88 11.23 -17.57
C ASP A 71 -9.38 11.59 -17.48
N LYS A 72 -8.78 11.58 -16.29
CA LYS A 72 -7.35 11.92 -16.12
C LYS A 72 -6.40 10.74 -16.27
N ILE A 73 -6.93 9.51 -16.37
CA ILE A 73 -6.11 8.31 -16.50
C ILE A 73 -5.37 8.31 -17.85
N GLY A 74 -5.99 8.80 -18.92
CA GLY A 74 -5.37 8.88 -20.26
C GLY A 74 -4.14 9.80 -20.32
N GLU A 75 -4.20 10.97 -19.69
CA GLU A 75 -3.06 11.91 -19.62
C GLU A 75 -1.91 11.36 -18.78
N VAL A 76 -2.22 10.71 -17.66
CA VAL A 76 -1.21 10.11 -16.79
C VAL A 76 -0.52 8.93 -17.47
N LEU A 77 -1.27 8.07 -18.16
CA LEU A 77 -0.71 6.97 -18.95
C LEU A 77 0.23 7.49 -20.05
N SER A 78 -0.20 8.53 -20.76
CA SER A 78 0.61 9.20 -21.79
C SER A 78 1.92 9.80 -21.21
N THR A 79 1.85 10.38 -20.01
CA THR A 79 3.03 10.93 -19.31
C THR A 79 3.98 9.84 -18.83
N LEU A 80 3.44 8.66 -18.48
CA LEU A 80 4.20 7.49 -18.06
C LEU A 80 4.70 6.64 -19.24
N GLY A 81 4.35 6.99 -20.47
CA GLY A 81 4.74 6.25 -21.69
C GLY A 81 4.08 4.87 -21.80
N LEU A 82 2.90 4.69 -21.20
CA LEU A 82 2.10 3.46 -21.21
C LEU A 82 0.88 3.58 -22.12
#